data_AF-E6QKB9-F1
#
_entry.id   AF-E6QKB9-F1
#
_cell.length_a   1.000
_cell.length_b   1.000
_cell.length_c   1.000
_cell.angle_alpha   90.00
_cell.angle_beta   90.00
_cell.angle_gamma   90.00
#
_symmetry.space_group_name_H-M   'P 1'
#
loop_
_entity.id
_entity.type
_entity.pdbx_description
1 polymer ?
#
loop_
_entity_poly.entity_id
_entity_poly.type
_entity_poly.pdbx_seq_one_letter_code
_entity_poly.pdbx_strand_id
1 'polypeptide(L)'
;MLPAFLSLLAMAFAFSPTLAGQQHPPRASSVPDLFNQEAGASDPAGILKYSKGLIGLVVPEYTGESFINSLADRLARAEQMAREGRGKLVPEQDVVQAFNELMQQVGAPSSLRTDEASMRRFREHAASIKAFPALFTAARNGTNCNPGEAVFLLYVLVSENGKLSEEFLDSALLLTQLDNQRSAGGGRSFGIARMEALDSSVSVLLSSYASHRNRSEVTALYKNLAALLGF
;
A
#
# COMPACT_ATOMS: atom_id res chain seq x y z
N MET A 1 50.31 39.67 -44.97
CA MET A 1 50.84 38.35 -45.40
C MET A 1 50.57 37.36 -44.28
N LEU A 2 49.66 36.40 -44.50
CA LEU A 2 49.43 35.24 -43.62
C LEU A 2 50.56 34.20 -43.82
N PRO A 3 50.98 33.51 -42.76
CA PRO A 3 50.60 32.08 -42.56
C PRO A 3 50.34 31.80 -41.06
N ALA A 4 49.86 30.66 -40.55
CA ALA A 4 49.95 29.28 -40.98
C ALA A 4 48.80 28.43 -40.37
N PHE A 5 48.45 27.38 -41.10
CA PHE A 5 47.65 26.23 -40.66
C PHE A 5 48.34 25.46 -39.53
N LEU A 6 47.57 24.94 -38.57
CA LEU A 6 47.85 23.63 -37.97
C LEU A 6 46.59 23.05 -37.30
N SER A 7 46.15 21.93 -37.87
CA SER A 7 45.08 21.06 -37.42
C SER A 7 45.42 20.40 -36.07
N LEU A 8 44.44 20.28 -35.19
CA LEU A 8 44.45 19.26 -34.14
C LEU A 8 43.03 18.74 -33.90
N LEU A 9 42.83 17.55 -34.45
CA LEU A 9 41.72 16.64 -34.22
C LEU A 9 41.81 16.16 -32.76
N ALA A 10 40.83 16.45 -31.92
CA ALA A 10 40.72 15.85 -30.60
C ALA A 10 39.33 15.24 -30.43
N MET A 11 39.34 13.91 -30.25
CA MET A 11 38.18 13.05 -30.10
C MET A 11 37.25 13.54 -29.00
N ALA A 12 36.00 13.85 -29.36
CA ALA A 12 34.91 13.95 -28.41
C ALA A 12 34.57 12.54 -27.93
N PHE A 13 35.06 12.19 -26.73
CA PHE A 13 34.52 11.06 -25.99
C PHE A 13 33.07 11.37 -25.65
N ALA A 14 32.16 10.66 -26.32
CA ALA A 14 30.78 10.54 -25.90
C ALA A 14 30.77 9.85 -24.54
N PHE A 15 30.71 10.63 -23.46
CA PHE A 15 30.22 10.14 -22.18
C PHE A 15 28.74 9.86 -22.36
N SER A 16 28.41 8.65 -22.81
CA SER A 16 27.07 8.11 -22.63
C SER A 16 26.84 8.07 -21.11
N PRO A 17 25.86 8.82 -20.55
CA PRO A 17 25.46 8.58 -19.18
C PRO A 17 24.95 7.14 -19.17
N THR A 18 25.65 6.29 -18.42
CA THR A 18 25.19 4.96 -18.07
C THR A 18 23.78 5.12 -17.55
N LEU A 19 22.81 4.58 -18.30
CA LEU A 19 21.46 4.33 -17.83
C LEU A 19 21.60 3.45 -16.59
N ALA A 20 21.74 4.09 -15.44
CA ALA A 20 21.49 3.48 -14.15
C ALA A 20 20.07 2.94 -14.29
N GLY A 21 19.97 1.61 -14.43
CA GLY A 21 18.69 0.93 -14.42
C GLY A 21 17.92 1.48 -13.24
N GLN A 22 16.77 2.10 -13.53
CA GLN A 22 15.83 2.48 -12.49
C GLN A 22 15.43 1.17 -11.82
N GLN A 23 16.13 0.81 -10.74
CA GLN A 23 15.59 -0.13 -9.78
C GLN A 23 14.33 0.54 -9.27
N HIS A 24 13.19 0.05 -9.74
CA HIS A 24 11.90 0.47 -9.23
C HIS A 24 11.98 0.47 -7.70
N PRO A 25 11.54 1.54 -7.02
CA PRO A 25 11.55 1.57 -5.57
C PRO A 25 10.85 0.31 -5.06
N PRO A 26 11.47 -0.44 -4.12
CA PRO A 26 10.97 -1.73 -3.71
C PRO A 26 9.57 -1.55 -3.12
N ARG A 27 8.55 -2.04 -3.83
CA ARG A 27 7.21 -2.21 -3.28
C ARG A 27 7.25 -3.28 -2.20
N ALA A 28 6.33 -3.21 -1.24
CA ALA A 28 6.13 -4.34 -0.34
C ALA A 28 5.74 -5.57 -1.17
N SER A 29 6.55 -6.62 -1.11
CA SER A 29 6.30 -7.89 -1.80
C SER A 29 5.30 -8.77 -1.06
N SER A 30 5.05 -8.49 0.22
CA SER A 30 4.19 -9.27 1.10
C SER A 30 3.64 -8.42 2.26
N VAL A 31 2.60 -8.93 2.94
CA VAL A 31 2.04 -8.32 4.17
C VAL A 31 3.08 -8.26 5.31
N PRO A 32 3.91 -9.31 5.56
CA PRO A 32 5.02 -9.20 6.51
C PRO A 32 6.02 -8.08 6.19
N ASP A 33 6.39 -7.90 4.91
CA ASP A 33 7.28 -6.80 4.51
C ASP A 33 6.67 -5.44 4.85
N LEU A 34 5.35 -5.30 4.67
CA LEU A 34 4.62 -4.09 4.98
C LEU A 34 4.64 -3.80 6.50
N PHE A 35 4.45 -4.81 7.34
CA PHE A 35 4.54 -4.65 8.79
C PHE A 35 5.95 -4.26 9.24
N ASN A 36 6.99 -4.84 8.63
CA ASN A 36 8.36 -4.45 8.89
C ASN A 36 8.65 -3.01 8.45
N GLN A 37 8.12 -2.58 7.30
CA GLN A 37 8.22 -1.19 6.85
C GLN A 37 7.53 -0.23 7.80
N GLU A 38 6.34 -0.59 8.29
CA GLU A 38 5.59 0.24 9.24
C GLU A 38 6.30 0.35 10.60
N ALA A 39 6.83 -0.76 11.12
CA ALA A 39 7.63 -0.76 12.34
C ALA A 39 8.88 0.13 12.23
N GLY A 40 9.46 0.22 11.03
CA GLY A 40 10.61 1.09 10.73
C GLY A 40 10.26 2.52 10.29
N ALA A 41 8.98 2.88 10.17
CA ALA A 41 8.54 4.17 9.65
C ALA A 41 8.57 5.28 10.72
N SER A 42 9.75 5.54 11.30
CA SER A 42 9.93 6.56 12.34
C SER A 42 10.29 7.94 11.81
N ASP A 43 10.65 8.06 10.53
CA ASP A 43 11.02 9.32 9.88
C ASP A 43 10.26 9.52 8.56
N PRO A 44 10.30 10.72 7.94
CA PRO A 44 9.56 10.99 6.71
C PRO A 44 9.91 10.06 5.54
N ALA A 45 11.16 9.59 5.45
CA ALA A 45 11.59 8.69 4.37
C ALA A 45 11.03 7.27 4.57
N GLY A 46 11.02 6.78 5.82
CA GLY A 46 10.40 5.52 6.22
C GLY A 46 8.89 5.54 5.99
N ILE A 47 8.20 6.61 6.40
CA ILE A 47 6.76 6.80 6.18
C ILE A 47 6.43 6.79 4.69
N LEU A 48 7.24 7.45 3.85
CA LEU A 48 7.05 7.43 2.41
C LEU A 48 7.25 6.03 1.81
N LYS A 49 8.29 5.30 2.25
CA LYS A 49 8.53 3.92 1.80
C LYS A 49 7.34 3.02 2.12
N TYR A 50 6.87 3.07 3.37
CA TYR A 50 5.67 2.35 3.82
C TYR A 50 4.42 2.72 3.00
N SER A 51 4.20 4.02 2.78
CA SER A 51 3.06 4.51 2.00
C SER A 51 3.09 4.02 0.55
N LYS A 52 4.28 3.94 -0.07
CA LYS A 52 4.44 3.34 -1.41
C LYS A 52 4.11 1.86 -1.42
N GLY A 53 4.51 1.13 -0.37
CA GLY A 53 4.12 -0.27 -0.17
C GLY A 53 2.61 -0.43 -0.13
N LEU A 54 1.92 0.34 0.73
CA LEU A 54 0.46 0.32 0.87
C LEU A 54 -0.27 0.63 -0.44
N ILE A 55 0.06 1.74 -1.10
CA ILE A 55 -0.59 2.12 -2.35
C ILE A 55 -0.34 1.07 -3.43
N GLY A 56 0.85 0.47 -3.46
CA GLY A 56 1.19 -0.61 -4.38
C GLY A 56 0.37 -1.90 -4.19
N LEU A 57 -0.21 -2.13 -3.01
CA LEU A 57 -1.11 -3.26 -2.75
C LEU A 57 -2.54 -3.02 -3.23
N VAL A 58 -2.99 -1.76 -3.21
CA VAL A 58 -4.39 -1.39 -3.50
C VAL A 58 -4.58 -0.92 -4.94
N VAL A 59 -3.61 -0.18 -5.47
CA VAL A 59 -3.73 0.48 -6.78
C VAL A 59 -3.06 -0.36 -7.87
N PRO A 60 -3.78 -0.77 -8.93
CA PRO A 60 -3.23 -1.57 -10.00
C PRO A 60 -2.09 -0.88 -10.77
N GLU A 61 -1.08 -1.64 -11.16
CA GLU A 61 0.14 -1.11 -11.78
C GLU A 61 -0.10 -0.33 -13.07
N TYR A 62 -1.06 -0.77 -13.88
CA TYR A 62 -1.37 -0.17 -15.18
C TYR A 62 -1.95 1.26 -15.05
N THR A 63 -2.35 1.71 -13.85
CA THR A 63 -2.71 3.12 -13.58
C THR A 63 -1.50 4.06 -13.75
N GLY A 64 -0.30 3.51 -13.68
CA GLY A 64 0.98 4.17 -13.96
C GLY A 64 1.71 4.65 -12.72
N GLU A 65 3.03 4.56 -12.79
CA GLU A 65 3.92 4.85 -11.67
C GLU A 65 3.82 6.29 -11.17
N SER A 66 3.62 7.27 -12.05
CA SER A 66 3.46 8.67 -11.66
C SER A 66 2.22 8.89 -10.77
N PHE A 67 1.11 8.22 -11.09
CA PHE A 67 -0.12 8.28 -10.29
C PHE A 67 0.05 7.59 -8.95
N ILE A 68 0.62 6.38 -8.94
CA ILE A 68 0.92 5.62 -7.72
C ILE A 68 1.83 6.42 -6.79
N ASN A 69 2.91 7.00 -7.31
CA ASN A 69 3.82 7.84 -6.52
C ASN A 69 3.11 9.09 -5.98
N SER A 70 2.27 9.74 -6.79
CA SER A 70 1.50 10.91 -6.34
C SER A 70 0.55 10.57 -5.17
N LEU A 71 -0.14 9.43 -5.22
CA LEU A 71 -0.98 8.97 -4.12
C LEU A 71 -0.15 8.59 -2.89
N ALA A 72 0.98 7.90 -3.07
CA ALA A 72 1.86 7.53 -1.97
C ALA A 72 2.45 8.76 -1.27
N ASP A 73 2.84 9.79 -2.01
CA ASP A 73 3.33 11.05 -1.43
C ASP A 73 2.23 11.77 -0.62
N ARG A 74 0.98 11.74 -1.10
CA ARG A 74 -0.17 12.31 -0.39
C ARG A 74 -0.45 11.55 0.90
N LEU A 75 -0.49 10.22 0.83
CA LEU A 75 -0.66 9.34 1.98
C LEU A 75 0.46 9.56 3.01
N ALA A 76 1.71 9.63 2.57
CA ALA A 76 2.85 9.84 3.45
C ALA A 76 2.78 11.17 4.21
N ARG A 77 2.38 12.26 3.54
CA ARG A 77 2.15 13.56 4.19
C ARG A 77 1.01 13.51 5.20
N ALA A 78 -0.11 12.90 4.84
CA ALA A 78 -1.26 12.75 5.75
C ALA A 78 -0.87 11.92 6.99
N GLU A 79 -0.17 10.82 6.78
CA GLU A 79 0.33 9.94 7.84
C GLU A 79 1.30 10.68 8.78
N GLN A 80 2.27 11.40 8.22
CA GLN A 80 3.20 12.20 9.01
C GLN A 80 2.46 13.25 9.86
N MET A 81 1.54 14.01 9.26
CA MET A 81 0.76 15.01 9.98
C MET A 81 -0.08 14.37 11.09
N ALA A 82 -0.71 13.21 10.85
CA ALA A 82 -1.49 12.49 11.84
C ALA A 82 -0.62 12.01 13.01
N ARG A 83 0.56 11.43 12.75
CA ARG A 83 1.51 10.99 13.79
C ARG A 83 2.03 12.14 14.64
N GLU A 84 2.17 13.32 14.06
CA GLU A 84 2.57 14.55 14.76
C GLU A 84 1.41 15.24 15.49
N GLY A 85 0.19 14.69 15.43
CA GLY A 85 -1.01 15.26 16.06
C GLY A 85 -1.56 16.52 15.36
N ARG A 86 -1.10 16.79 14.13
CA ARG A 86 -1.48 17.97 13.33
C ARG A 86 -2.40 17.63 12.14
N GLY A 87 -2.59 16.34 11.87
CA GLY A 87 -3.38 15.81 10.75
C GLY A 87 -4.74 15.29 11.17
N LYS A 88 -5.59 15.04 10.19
CA LYS A 88 -6.90 14.40 10.39
C LYS A 88 -6.69 12.89 10.52
N LEU A 89 -7.32 12.30 11.54
CA LEU A 89 -7.50 10.85 11.62
C LEU A 89 -8.71 10.43 10.78
N VAL A 90 -8.69 9.20 10.27
CA VAL A 90 -9.74 8.66 9.40
C VAL A 90 -10.74 7.87 10.26
N PRO A 91 -12.01 8.28 10.36
CA PRO A 91 -13.04 7.49 11.04
C PRO A 91 -13.18 6.09 10.45
N GLU A 92 -13.46 5.08 11.28
CA GLU A 92 -13.80 3.72 10.83
C GLU A 92 -14.93 3.71 9.78
N GLN A 93 -15.93 4.57 10.00
CA GLN A 93 -17.06 4.76 9.09
C GLN A 93 -16.60 5.17 7.67
N ASP A 94 -15.62 6.06 7.55
CA ASP A 94 -15.12 6.53 6.25
C ASP A 94 -14.43 5.37 5.49
N VAL A 95 -13.76 4.44 6.20
CA VAL A 95 -13.18 3.23 5.61
C VAL A 95 -14.26 2.27 5.10
N VAL A 96 -15.27 2.01 5.93
CA VAL A 96 -16.42 1.16 5.58
C VAL A 96 -17.18 1.74 4.39
N GLN A 97 -17.41 3.05 4.39
CA GLN A 97 -18.06 3.75 3.29
C GLN A 97 -17.23 3.65 2.01
N ALA A 98 -15.94 3.95 2.06
CA ALA A 98 -15.05 3.87 0.89
C ALA A 98 -15.05 2.46 0.27
N PHE A 99 -14.99 1.41 1.09
CA PHE A 99 -15.08 0.04 0.60
C PHE A 99 -16.45 -0.29 0.00
N ASN A 100 -17.55 0.07 0.67
CA ASN A 100 -18.90 -0.23 0.18
C ASN A 100 -19.22 0.54 -1.12
N GLU A 101 -18.73 1.77 -1.27
CA GLU A 101 -18.81 2.54 -2.51
C GLU A 101 -17.98 1.91 -3.63
N LEU A 102 -16.76 1.44 -3.33
CA LEU A 102 -15.96 0.67 -4.28
C LEU A 102 -16.73 -0.55 -4.78
N MET A 103 -17.29 -1.34 -3.86
CA MET A 103 -18.07 -2.54 -4.17
C MET A 103 -19.29 -2.19 -5.05
N GLN A 104 -19.98 -1.10 -4.76
CA GLN A 104 -21.08 -0.61 -5.58
C GLN A 104 -20.62 -0.24 -7.00
N GLN A 105 -19.50 0.48 -7.13
CA GLN A 105 -18.99 0.93 -8.43
C GLN A 105 -18.54 -0.23 -9.33
N VAL A 106 -18.00 -1.30 -8.75
CA VAL A 106 -17.61 -2.51 -9.50
C VAL A 106 -18.76 -3.49 -9.72
N GLY A 107 -19.98 -3.16 -9.27
CA GLY A 107 -21.15 -4.01 -9.44
C GLY A 107 -21.16 -5.27 -8.57
N ALA A 108 -20.46 -5.24 -7.44
CA ALA A 108 -20.42 -6.36 -6.50
C ALA A 108 -21.79 -6.59 -5.84
N PRO A 109 -22.14 -7.86 -5.52
CA PRO A 109 -23.35 -8.15 -4.78
C PRO A 109 -23.32 -7.54 -3.36
N SER A 110 -24.48 -7.19 -2.83
CA SER A 110 -24.61 -6.56 -1.50
C SER A 110 -24.09 -7.43 -0.35
N SER A 111 -23.98 -8.75 -0.56
CA SER A 111 -23.39 -9.70 0.38
C SER A 111 -21.88 -9.50 0.61
N LEU A 112 -21.20 -8.74 -0.24
CA LEU A 112 -19.78 -8.40 -0.10
C LEU A 112 -19.55 -7.06 0.62
N ARG A 113 -20.62 -6.39 1.08
CA ARG A 113 -20.51 -5.18 1.89
C ARG A 113 -20.03 -5.51 3.30
N THR A 114 -19.43 -4.51 3.93
CA THR A 114 -18.99 -4.57 5.33
C THR A 114 -19.71 -3.53 6.17
N ASP A 115 -19.55 -3.61 7.49
CA ASP A 115 -20.19 -2.73 8.47
C ASP A 115 -19.20 -2.25 9.55
N GLU A 116 -19.56 -1.17 10.24
CA GLU A 116 -18.72 -0.54 11.27
C GLU A 116 -18.49 -1.44 12.49
N ALA A 117 -19.44 -2.30 12.85
CA ALA A 117 -19.29 -3.19 14.00
C ALA A 117 -18.29 -4.32 13.70
N SER A 118 -18.28 -4.83 12.48
CA SER A 118 -17.28 -5.78 11.99
C SER A 118 -15.88 -5.13 11.91
N MET A 119 -15.79 -3.90 11.39
CA MET A 119 -14.55 -3.11 11.39
C MET A 119 -13.99 -2.90 12.79
N ARG A 120 -14.84 -2.45 13.73
CA ARG A 120 -14.44 -2.18 15.11
C ARG A 120 -13.93 -3.43 15.81
N ARG A 121 -14.67 -4.54 15.74
CA ARG A 121 -14.25 -5.82 16.35
C ARG A 121 -12.89 -6.28 15.84
N PHE A 122 -12.68 -6.21 14.53
CA PHE A 122 -11.40 -6.56 13.92
C PHE A 122 -10.26 -5.67 14.43
N ARG A 123 -10.45 -4.34 14.48
CA ARG A 123 -9.42 -3.41 14.95
C ARG A 123 -9.12 -3.56 16.45
N GLU A 124 -10.14 -3.78 17.28
CA GLU A 124 -9.98 -4.05 18.71
C GLU A 124 -9.20 -5.34 18.95
N HIS A 125 -9.55 -6.41 18.21
CA HIS A 125 -8.80 -7.66 18.25
C HIS A 125 -7.35 -7.45 17.80
N ALA A 126 -7.13 -6.76 16.67
CA ALA A 126 -5.79 -6.47 16.16
C ALA A 126 -4.94 -5.66 17.14
N ALA A 127 -5.54 -4.69 17.84
CA ALA A 127 -4.86 -3.90 18.87
C ALA A 127 -4.50 -4.73 20.11
N SER A 128 -5.24 -5.81 20.39
CA SER A 128 -4.89 -6.77 21.45
C SER A 128 -3.69 -7.64 21.08
N ILE A 129 -3.44 -7.84 19.78
CA ILE A 129 -2.28 -8.55 19.25
C ILE A 129 -1.08 -7.59 19.30
N LYS A 130 -0.23 -7.76 20.32
CA LYS A 130 0.99 -6.94 20.54
C LYS A 130 2.05 -7.01 19.42
N ALA A 131 1.81 -7.78 18.36
CA ALA A 131 2.71 -7.89 17.21
C ALA A 131 2.62 -6.71 16.25
N PHE A 132 1.50 -5.97 16.23
CA PHE A 132 1.27 -4.90 15.26
C PHE A 132 0.94 -3.52 15.88
N PRO A 133 1.63 -3.10 16.96
CA PRO A 133 1.25 -1.91 17.72
C PRO A 133 1.50 -0.60 16.97
N ALA A 134 2.35 -0.60 15.94
CA ALA A 134 2.57 0.57 15.09
C ALA A 134 1.39 0.76 14.12
N LEU A 135 0.91 -0.33 13.53
CA LEU A 135 -0.11 -0.32 12.49
C LEU A 135 -1.52 -0.09 13.04
N PHE A 136 -1.93 -0.86 14.05
CA PHE A 136 -3.30 -0.76 14.58
C PHE A 136 -3.36 0.22 15.74
N THR A 137 -4.15 1.28 15.55
CA THR A 137 -4.20 2.39 16.49
C THR A 137 -5.45 2.42 17.35
N ALA A 138 -6.31 1.39 17.31
CA ALA A 138 -7.59 1.37 18.02
C ALA A 138 -7.45 1.69 19.52
N ALA A 139 -6.43 1.13 20.19
CA ALA A 139 -6.17 1.39 21.62
C ALA A 139 -5.79 2.87 21.93
N ARG A 140 -5.25 3.61 20.94
CA ARG A 140 -4.82 5.01 21.09
C ARG A 140 -5.84 6.00 20.54
N ASN A 141 -6.47 5.66 19.42
CA ASN A 141 -7.28 6.56 18.60
C ASN A 141 -8.78 6.22 18.63
N GLY A 142 -9.18 5.17 19.35
CA GLY A 142 -10.56 4.69 19.42
C GLY A 142 -11.06 4.30 18.03
N THR A 143 -12.20 4.87 17.65
CA THR A 143 -12.90 4.61 16.37
C THR A 143 -12.29 5.35 15.17
N ASN A 144 -11.06 5.86 15.33
CA ASN A 144 -10.34 6.55 14.27
C ASN A 144 -9.02 5.82 13.98
N CYS A 145 -8.59 5.90 12.73
CA CYS A 145 -7.40 5.27 12.18
C CYS A 145 -6.38 6.34 11.77
N ASN A 146 -5.10 5.98 11.78
CA ASN A 146 -4.15 6.72 10.98
C ASN A 146 -4.43 6.50 9.48
N PRO A 147 -4.07 7.45 8.59
CA PRO A 147 -4.28 7.30 7.14
C PRO A 147 -3.71 5.98 6.56
N GLY A 148 -2.51 5.57 6.96
CA GLY A 148 -1.90 4.31 6.53
C GLY A 148 -2.67 3.08 7.02
N GLU A 149 -3.13 3.10 8.27
CA GLU A 149 -3.99 2.04 8.82
C GLU A 149 -5.31 1.94 8.04
N ALA A 150 -5.93 3.07 7.67
CA ALA A 150 -7.16 3.09 6.88
C ALA A 150 -6.97 2.45 5.49
N VAL A 151 -5.86 2.75 4.81
CA VAL A 151 -5.52 2.12 3.51
C VAL A 151 -5.23 0.63 3.68
N PHE A 152 -4.55 0.23 4.76
CA PHE A 152 -4.33 -1.18 5.06
C PHE A 152 -5.64 -1.93 5.30
N LEU A 153 -6.57 -1.38 6.07
CA LEU A 153 -7.89 -1.97 6.32
C LEU A 153 -8.70 -2.12 5.03
N LEU A 154 -8.61 -1.14 4.12
CA LEU A 154 -9.21 -1.25 2.79
C LEU A 154 -8.60 -2.40 1.99
N TYR A 155 -7.28 -2.59 2.04
CA TYR A 155 -6.60 -3.73 1.41
C TYR A 155 -7.09 -5.07 1.96
N VAL A 156 -7.23 -5.21 3.28
CA VAL A 156 -7.74 -6.44 3.90
C VAL A 156 -9.17 -6.71 3.44
N LEU A 157 -10.05 -5.70 3.46
CA LEU A 157 -11.42 -5.85 2.97
C LEU A 157 -11.49 -6.29 1.51
N VAL A 158 -10.63 -5.75 0.64
CA VAL A 158 -10.57 -6.16 -0.77
C VAL A 158 -10.06 -7.59 -0.92
N SER A 159 -9.05 -7.98 -0.15
CA SER A 159 -8.43 -9.30 -0.21
C SER A 159 -9.35 -10.39 0.34
N GLU A 160 -10.13 -10.08 1.38
CA GLU A 160 -10.96 -11.02 2.13
C GLU A 160 -12.46 -10.91 1.79
N ASN A 161 -12.81 -10.40 0.60
CA ASN A 161 -14.19 -10.33 0.12
C ASN A 161 -15.16 -9.57 1.07
N GLY A 162 -14.68 -8.48 1.66
CA GLY A 162 -15.42 -7.66 2.62
C GLY A 162 -15.49 -8.22 4.04
N LYS A 163 -14.88 -9.38 4.29
CA LYS A 163 -14.86 -10.03 5.60
C LYS A 163 -13.60 -9.64 6.35
N LEU A 164 -13.78 -9.09 7.55
CA LEU A 164 -12.69 -8.88 8.49
C LEU A 164 -12.71 -10.03 9.49
N SER A 165 -11.81 -11.00 9.30
CA SER A 165 -11.69 -12.17 10.17
C SER A 165 -10.45 -12.06 11.07
N GLU A 166 -10.60 -12.45 12.33
CA GLU A 166 -9.47 -12.58 13.26
C GLU A 166 -8.43 -13.60 12.76
N GLU A 167 -8.87 -14.64 12.03
CA GLU A 167 -8.01 -15.66 11.44
C GLU A 167 -6.99 -15.08 10.43
N PHE A 168 -7.33 -13.95 9.78
CA PHE A 168 -6.40 -13.26 8.90
C PHE A 168 -5.20 -12.72 9.69
N LEU A 169 -5.45 -12.13 10.86
CA LEU A 169 -4.41 -11.58 11.73
C LEU A 169 -3.57 -12.68 12.35
N ASP A 170 -4.20 -13.79 12.75
CA ASP A 170 -3.49 -14.97 13.25
C ASP A 170 -2.57 -15.55 12.18
N SER A 171 -3.05 -15.67 10.94
CA SER A 171 -2.26 -16.14 9.81
C SER A 171 -1.10 -15.20 9.48
N ALA A 172 -1.36 -13.88 9.48
CA ALA A 172 -0.33 -12.88 9.23
C ALA A 172 0.74 -12.90 10.34
N LEU A 173 0.34 -13.09 11.60
CA LEU A 173 1.26 -13.25 12.73
C LEU A 173 2.16 -14.48 12.58
N LEU A 174 1.58 -15.63 12.21
CA LEU A 174 2.35 -16.86 11.96
C LEU A 174 3.38 -16.65 10.85
N LEU A 175 3.00 -15.98 9.76
CA LEU A 175 3.92 -15.67 8.66
C LEU A 175 5.06 -14.75 9.11
N THR A 176 4.77 -13.70 9.88
CA THR A 176 5.80 -12.81 10.43
C THR A 176 6.76 -13.56 11.36
N GLN A 177 6.26 -14.48 12.19
CA GLN A 177 7.11 -15.31 13.06
C GLN A 177 8.02 -16.25 12.26
N LEU A 178 7.49 -16.89 11.21
CA LEU A 178 8.27 -17.76 10.34
C LEU A 178 9.36 -16.99 9.58
N ASP A 179 9.06 -15.79 9.10
CA ASP A 179 10.03 -14.94 8.39
C ASP A 179 11.18 -14.49 9.32
N ASN A 180 10.86 -14.10 10.55
CA ASN A 180 11.85 -13.75 11.56
C ASN A 180 12.76 -14.94 11.92
N GLN A 181 12.21 -16.15 12.02
CA GLN A 181 13.01 -17.36 12.27
C GLN A 181 13.94 -17.69 11.09
N ARG A 182 13.49 -17.48 9.84
CA ARG A 182 14.31 -17.68 8.64
C ARG A 182 15.44 -16.66 8.52
N SER A 183 15.19 -15.41 8.91
CA SER A 183 16.21 -14.36 8.89
C SER A 183 17.30 -14.56 9.96
N ALA A 184 16.98 -15.27 11.05
CA ALA A 184 17.94 -15.60 12.11
C ALA A 184 18.77 -16.89 11.84
N GLY A 185 18.30 -17.78 10.95
CA GLY A 185 18.97 -19.04 10.60
C GLY A 185 19.50 -19.03 9.17
N GLY A 186 20.81 -18.89 9.01
CA GLY A 186 21.48 -18.68 7.72
C GLY A 186 20.95 -19.49 6.52
N GLY A 187 20.45 -18.74 5.53
CA GLY A 187 20.71 -18.99 4.11
C GLY A 187 20.13 -20.26 3.48
N ARG A 188 18.80 -20.44 3.48
CA ARG A 188 18.11 -21.18 2.40
C ARG A 188 16.78 -20.52 2.07
N SER A 189 16.78 -19.74 0.99
CA SER A 189 15.58 -19.15 0.38
C SER A 189 14.76 -20.25 -0.31
N PHE A 190 13.68 -20.67 0.33
CA PHE A 190 12.57 -21.34 -0.34
C PHE A 190 11.43 -20.33 -0.46
N GLY A 191 10.92 -20.16 -1.68
CA GLY A 191 9.97 -19.12 -2.09
C GLY A 191 8.87 -18.91 -1.06
N ILE A 192 8.72 -17.66 -0.61
CA ILE A 192 7.62 -17.25 0.24
C ILE A 192 6.35 -17.56 -0.53
N ALA A 193 5.51 -18.43 0.04
CA ALA A 193 4.11 -18.52 -0.33
C ALA A 193 3.54 -17.13 -0.10
N ARG A 194 3.46 -16.36 -1.18
CA ARG A 194 2.63 -15.17 -1.29
C ARG A 194 1.31 -15.57 -0.63
N MET A 195 0.79 -14.78 0.31
CA MET A 195 -0.66 -14.72 0.48
C MET A 195 -1.18 -14.18 -0.85
N GLU A 196 -1.18 -15.04 -1.87
CA GLU A 196 -2.07 -14.90 -2.99
C GLU A 196 -3.41 -14.97 -2.31
N ALA A 197 -4.05 -13.81 -2.18
CA ALA A 197 -5.47 -13.74 -2.04
C ALA A 197 -6.02 -14.68 -3.10
N LEU A 198 -6.35 -15.91 -2.69
CA LEU A 198 -6.88 -16.97 -3.52
C LEU A 198 -8.05 -16.34 -4.28
N ASP A 199 -7.87 -16.08 -5.58
CA ASP A 199 -8.80 -15.43 -6.52
C ASP A 199 -10.07 -14.91 -5.82
N SER A 200 -9.91 -13.85 -5.02
CA SER A 200 -11.02 -13.36 -4.24
C SER A 200 -12.07 -12.86 -5.22
N SER A 201 -13.35 -13.13 -4.98
CA SER A 201 -14.42 -12.65 -5.87
C SER A 201 -14.33 -11.14 -6.08
N VAL A 202 -13.89 -10.39 -5.05
CA VAL A 202 -13.64 -8.95 -5.17
C VAL A 202 -12.43 -8.63 -6.07
N SER A 203 -11.32 -9.35 -5.96
CA SER A 203 -10.14 -9.14 -6.81
C SER A 203 -10.45 -9.46 -8.29
N VAL A 204 -11.25 -10.50 -8.54
CA VAL A 204 -11.77 -10.82 -9.88
C VAL A 204 -12.70 -9.72 -10.39
N LEU A 205 -13.59 -9.18 -9.55
CA LEU A 205 -14.47 -8.08 -9.92
C LEU A 205 -13.69 -6.80 -10.23
N LEU A 206 -12.67 -6.45 -9.43
CA LEU A 206 -11.81 -5.30 -9.67
C LEU A 206 -11.00 -5.46 -10.96
N SER A 207 -10.47 -6.66 -11.22
CA SER A 207 -9.75 -6.99 -12.44
C SER A 207 -10.66 -6.98 -13.67
N SER A 208 -11.89 -7.45 -13.53
CA SER A 208 -12.91 -7.39 -14.59
C SER A 208 -13.36 -5.95 -14.85
N TYR A 209 -13.61 -5.15 -13.80
CA TYR A 209 -13.92 -3.73 -13.92
C TYR A 209 -12.79 -3.00 -14.66
N ALA A 210 -11.54 -3.28 -14.27
CA ALA A 210 -10.34 -2.74 -14.89
C ALA A 210 -10.21 -3.09 -16.38
N SER A 211 -10.54 -4.32 -16.78
CA SER A 211 -10.41 -4.76 -18.17
C SER A 211 -11.49 -4.18 -19.09
N HIS A 212 -12.65 -3.81 -18.55
CA HIS A 212 -13.77 -3.23 -19.31
C HIS A 212 -13.82 -1.70 -19.25
N ARG A 213 -12.95 -1.06 -18.45
CA ARG A 213 -12.90 0.39 -18.26
C ARG A 213 -11.59 0.95 -18.77
N ASN A 214 -11.62 2.21 -19.18
CA ASN A 214 -10.38 2.85 -19.59
C ASN A 214 -9.54 3.24 -18.35
N ARG A 215 -8.24 3.44 -18.55
CA ARG A 215 -7.30 3.80 -17.47
C ARG A 215 -7.72 5.05 -16.69
N SER A 216 -8.36 6.03 -17.34
CA SER A 216 -8.84 7.27 -16.69
C SER A 216 -9.95 7.00 -15.68
N GLU A 217 -10.92 6.14 -16.03
CA GLU A 217 -12.02 5.74 -15.14
C GLU A 217 -11.49 5.00 -13.89
N VAL A 218 -10.53 4.08 -14.07
CA VAL A 218 -9.86 3.39 -12.96
C VAL A 218 -9.08 4.40 -12.09
N THR A 219 -8.39 5.35 -12.72
CA THR A 219 -7.63 6.38 -11.99
C THR A 219 -8.57 7.27 -11.15
N ALA A 220 -9.72 7.64 -11.70
CA ALA A 220 -10.75 8.40 -10.99
C ALA A 220 -11.31 7.63 -9.80
N LEU A 221 -11.54 6.32 -9.93
CA LEU A 221 -11.97 5.44 -8.84
C LEU A 221 -11.02 5.53 -7.64
N TYR A 222 -9.72 5.25 -7.84
CA TYR A 222 -8.74 5.28 -6.76
C TYR A 222 -8.47 6.70 -6.22
N LYS A 223 -8.62 7.73 -7.06
CA LYS A 223 -8.55 9.13 -6.61
C LYS A 223 -9.71 9.48 -5.67
N ASN A 224 -10.91 9.00 -5.97
CA ASN A 224 -12.09 9.21 -5.13
C ASN A 224 -11.96 8.48 -3.80
N LEU A 225 -11.44 7.25 -3.80
CA LEU A 225 -11.15 6.51 -2.57
C LEU A 225 -10.14 7.25 -1.67
N ALA A 226 -9.05 7.75 -2.25
CA ALA A 226 -8.07 8.54 -1.51
C ALA A 226 -8.71 9.80 -0.88
N ALA A 227 -9.60 10.48 -1.62
CA ALA A 227 -10.32 11.65 -1.13
C ALA A 227 -11.26 11.32 0.04
N LEU A 228 -11.99 10.19 -0.01
CA LEU A 228 -12.84 9.72 1.09
C LEU A 228 -12.01 9.42 2.34
N LEU A 229 -10.83 8.83 2.17
CA LEU A 229 -9.88 8.56 3.25
C LEU A 229 -9.06 9.79 3.67
N GLY A 230 -9.30 10.95 3.06
CA GLY A 230 -8.75 12.23 3.51
C GLY A 230 -7.28 12.51 3.13
N PHE A 231 -6.74 11.87 2.09
CA PHE A 231 -5.38 12.15 1.59
C PHE A 231 -5.34 12.41 0.08
#